data_AF-A0A5W3ERM9-F1
#
_entry.id   AF-A0A5W3ERM9-F1
#
_cell.length_a   1.000
_cell.length_b   1.000
_cell.length_c   1.000
_cell.angle_alpha   90.00
_cell.angle_beta   90.00
_cell.angle_gamma   90.00
#
_symmetry.space_group_name_H-M   'P 1'
#
loop_
_entity.id
_entity.type
_entity.pdbx_description
1 polymer ?
#
loop_
_entity_poly.entity_id
_entity_poly.type
_entity_poly.pdbx_seq_one_letter_code
_entity_poly.pdbx_strand_id
1 'polypeptide(L)'
;MFDLRTLVAGQKVNIVYDTPLKGQETRVIILATGVGYEMAKSYMDVMAEQKNIYSSIVSQPEDNVNKYTYLIFKGVDGKPKVAADAWIRDVQIIENTKVRFTVTLDNKQEIDDLKRALAANGFNDVDFEIVESIAG
;
A
#
# COMPACT_ATOMS: atom_id res chain seq x y z
N MET A 1 18.12 9.23 -1.95
CA MET A 1 17.15 8.53 -1.08
C MET A 1 15.76 8.90 -1.56
N PHE A 2 14.82 7.97 -1.56
CA PHE A 2 13.45 8.23 -2.00
C PHE A 2 12.71 9.12 -0.99
N ASP A 3 11.91 10.08 -1.45
CA ASP A 3 11.16 10.97 -0.57
C ASP A 3 9.84 10.33 -0.11
N LEU A 4 9.85 9.75 1.10
CA LEU A 4 8.68 9.09 1.69
C LEU A 4 7.52 10.05 2.03
N ARG A 5 7.73 11.38 2.00
CA ARG A 5 6.67 12.37 2.28
C ARG A 5 5.65 12.46 1.14
N THR A 6 5.98 11.91 -0.02
CA THR A 6 5.07 11.80 -1.17
C THR A 6 3.99 10.74 -0.97
N LEU A 7 4.11 9.93 0.09
CA LEU A 7 3.26 8.79 0.37
C LEU A 7 2.37 9.03 1.60
N VAL A 8 1.21 8.40 1.62
CA VAL A 8 0.20 8.52 2.67
C VAL A 8 -0.25 7.13 3.12
N ALA A 9 -0.52 6.97 4.42
CA ALA A 9 -1.09 5.75 4.96
C ALA A 9 -2.42 5.39 4.28
N GLY A 10 -2.65 4.09 4.05
CA GLY A 10 -3.80 3.56 3.33
C GLY A 10 -3.63 3.49 1.81
N GLN A 11 -2.61 4.16 1.24
CA GLN A 11 -2.34 4.04 -0.20
C GLN A 11 -1.90 2.62 -0.56
N LYS A 12 -2.38 2.14 -1.72
CA LYS A 12 -1.91 0.90 -2.34
C LYS A 12 -0.81 1.25 -3.32
N VAL A 13 0.34 0.59 -3.21
CA VAL A 13 1.53 0.92 -4.01
C VAL A 13 2.28 -0.34 -4.47
N ASN A 14 3.11 -0.19 -5.49
CA ASN A 14 4.22 -1.10 -5.78
C ASN A 14 5.52 -0.43 -5.34
N ILE A 15 6.45 -1.20 -4.75
CA ILE A 15 7.75 -0.70 -4.29
C ILE A 15 8.85 -1.38 -5.10
N VAL A 16 9.68 -0.56 -5.75
CA VAL A 16 10.86 -1.00 -6.48
C VAL A 16 12.08 -0.68 -5.64
N TYR A 17 12.85 -1.71 -5.28
CA TYR A 17 14.08 -1.54 -4.52
C TYR A 17 15.26 -1.14 -5.41
N ASP A 18 16.20 -0.41 -4.82
CA ASP A 18 17.45 0.03 -5.45
C ASP A 18 18.56 -1.03 -5.38
N THR A 19 18.21 -2.27 -5.08
CA THR A 19 19.09 -3.44 -5.03
C THR A 19 18.49 -4.59 -5.85
N PRO A 20 19.31 -5.37 -6.58
CA PRO A 20 18.85 -6.58 -7.26
C PRO A 20 18.65 -7.76 -6.31
N LEU A 21 19.13 -7.69 -5.06
CA LEU A 21 19.04 -8.78 -4.08
C LEU A 21 17.65 -8.89 -3.42
N LYS A 22 16.74 -7.96 -3.72
CA LYS A 22 15.39 -7.93 -3.17
C LYS A 22 14.34 -7.91 -4.29
N GLY A 23 13.37 -8.82 -4.18
CA GLY A 23 12.20 -8.81 -5.06
C GLY A 23 11.34 -7.56 -4.83
N GLN A 24 10.72 -7.06 -5.89
CA GLN A 24 9.79 -5.94 -5.80
C GLN A 24 8.56 -6.29 -4.96
N GLU A 25 7.99 -5.31 -4.27
CA GLU A 25 6.71 -5.48 -3.59
C GLU A 25 5.58 -5.01 -4.51
N THR A 26 4.51 -5.79 -4.60
CA THR A 26 3.36 -5.46 -5.46
C THR A 26 2.09 -5.34 -4.64
N ARG A 27 1.27 -4.31 -4.93
CA ARG A 27 -0.06 -4.07 -4.33
C ARG A 27 -0.05 -4.06 -2.79
N VAL A 28 1.02 -3.57 -2.19
CA VAL A 28 1.14 -3.44 -0.73
C VAL A 28 0.39 -2.21 -0.24
N ILE A 29 0.00 -2.20 1.04
CA ILE A 29 -0.73 -1.09 1.64
C ILE A 29 0.19 -0.36 2.61
N ILE A 30 0.35 0.95 2.44
CA ILE A 30 1.15 1.77 3.34
C ILE A 30 0.47 1.88 4.70
N LEU A 31 1.21 1.59 5.77
CA LEU A 31 0.75 1.70 7.16
C LEU A 31 1.25 2.98 7.82
N ALA A 32 2.51 3.34 7.61
CA ALA A 32 3.10 4.57 8.11
C ALA A 32 4.29 5.00 7.24
N THR A 33 4.56 6.30 7.16
CA THR A 33 5.65 6.88 6.38
C THR A 33 6.56 7.72 7.27
N GLY A 34 7.83 7.85 6.90
CA GLY A 34 8.78 8.73 7.60
C GLY A 34 9.09 8.32 9.03
N VAL A 35 8.94 7.03 9.40
CA VAL A 35 9.19 6.59 10.77
C VAL A 35 10.69 6.44 11.03
N GLY A 36 11.12 6.68 12.27
CA GLY A 36 12.52 6.52 12.66
C GLY A 36 12.92 5.06 12.94
N TYR A 37 14.22 4.82 13.07
CA TYR A 37 14.82 3.50 13.33
C TYR A 37 14.19 2.75 14.51
N GLU A 38 13.92 3.44 15.63
CA GLU A 38 13.34 2.84 16.83
C GLU A 38 11.96 2.21 16.60
N MET A 39 11.14 2.83 15.75
CA MET A 39 9.85 2.28 15.38
C MET A 39 10.02 1.15 14.37
N ALA A 40 10.87 1.35 13.36
CA ALA A 40 11.15 0.38 12.30
C ALA A 40 11.62 -0.98 12.84
N LYS A 41 12.55 -0.98 13.80
CA LYS A 41 13.12 -2.21 14.38
C LYS A 41 12.12 -3.05 15.19
N SER A 42 10.95 -2.50 15.55
CA SER A 42 9.90 -3.25 16.23
C SER A 42 9.11 -4.18 15.29
N TYR A 43 9.20 -3.96 13.97
CA TYR A 43 8.51 -4.77 12.95
C TYR A 43 9.41 -5.79 12.28
N MET A 44 10.70 -5.50 12.12
CA MET A 44 11.69 -6.45 11.57
C MET A 44 13.12 -6.09 11.97
N ASP A 45 14.05 -7.03 11.79
CA ASP A 45 15.48 -6.76 11.95
C ASP A 45 16.03 -5.97 10.76
N VAL A 46 15.87 -4.66 10.84
CA VAL A 46 16.34 -3.68 9.85
C VAL A 46 17.86 -3.72 9.69
N MET A 47 18.62 -4.03 10.74
CA MET A 47 20.07 -4.03 10.69
C MET A 47 20.59 -5.26 9.93
N ALA A 48 20.00 -6.43 10.17
CA ALA A 48 20.29 -7.63 9.40
C ALA A 48 19.95 -7.42 7.92
N GLU A 49 18.77 -6.86 7.63
CA GLU A 49 18.35 -6.58 6.26
C GLU A 49 19.32 -5.62 5.55
N GLN A 50 19.67 -4.50 6.20
CA GLN A 50 20.65 -3.54 5.70
C GLN A 50 21.96 -4.24 5.32
N LYS A 51 22.54 -5.04 6.23
CA LYS A 51 23.81 -5.74 5.96
C LYS A 51 23.74 -6.69 4.77
N ASN A 52 22.59 -7.34 4.57
CA ASN A 52 22.41 -8.29 3.48
C ASN A 52 22.37 -7.61 2.10
N ILE A 53 21.87 -6.38 2.03
CA ILE A 53 21.66 -5.68 0.76
C ILE A 53 22.64 -4.54 0.49
N TYR A 54 23.30 -4.00 1.52
CA TYR A 54 24.04 -2.74 1.47
C TYR A 54 25.03 -2.65 0.30
N SER A 55 25.85 -3.68 0.12
CA SER A 55 26.87 -3.73 -0.94
C SER A 55 26.30 -3.72 -2.37
N SER A 56 25.01 -4.01 -2.52
CA SER A 56 24.30 -4.09 -3.79
C SER A 56 23.35 -2.92 -4.05
N ILE A 57 23.22 -1.97 -3.10
CA ILE A 57 22.43 -0.77 -3.30
C ILE A 57 23.16 0.13 -4.30
N VAL A 58 22.51 0.43 -5.41
CA VAL A 58 23.13 1.17 -6.53
C VAL A 58 23.50 2.60 -6.14
N SER A 59 22.66 3.26 -5.36
CA SER A 59 22.89 4.64 -4.89
C SER A 59 24.01 4.78 -3.84
N GLN A 60 24.53 3.67 -3.29
CA GLN A 60 25.59 3.63 -2.29
C GLN A 60 25.42 4.67 -1.15
N PRO A 61 24.30 4.65 -0.41
CA PRO A 61 24.08 5.53 0.73
C PRO A 61 25.08 5.24 1.87
N GLU A 62 25.17 6.09 2.88
CA GLU A 62 26.01 5.84 4.07
C GLU A 62 25.48 4.65 4.89
N ASP A 63 26.32 3.69 5.29
CA ASP A 63 25.91 2.53 6.10
C ASP A 63 25.52 2.88 7.55
N ASN A 64 24.41 3.59 7.72
CA ASN A 64 23.93 4.03 9.02
C ASN A 64 22.41 4.03 9.08
N VAL A 65 21.86 2.93 9.59
CA VAL A 65 20.41 2.71 9.76
C VAL A 65 19.72 3.80 10.60
N ASN A 66 20.43 4.53 11.45
CA ASN A 66 19.83 5.59 12.26
C ASN A 66 19.57 6.89 11.49
N LYS A 67 20.19 7.05 10.32
CA LYS A 67 20.01 8.25 9.46
C LYS A 67 18.84 8.12 8.49
N TYR A 68 18.31 6.91 8.33
CA TYR A 68 17.27 6.62 7.38
C TYR A 68 15.88 6.89 7.95
N THR A 69 14.97 7.21 7.04
CA THR A 69 13.55 7.18 7.34
C THR A 69 12.92 5.94 6.74
N TYR A 70 11.91 5.41 7.41
CA TYR A 70 11.36 4.10 7.09
C TYR A 70 9.90 4.20 6.67
N LEU A 71 9.56 3.36 5.71
CA LEU A 71 8.21 3.06 5.26
C LEU A 71 7.77 1.76 5.92
N ILE A 72 6.65 1.80 6.64
CA ILE A 72 5.98 0.59 7.13
C ILE A 72 4.82 0.30 6.18
N PHE A 73 4.74 -0.92 5.68
CA PHE A 73 3.67 -1.36 4.79
C PHE A 73 3.22 -2.78 5.12
N LYS A 74 1.98 -3.10 4.75
CA LYS A 74 1.42 -4.43 4.84
C LYS A 74 1.73 -5.18 3.56
N GLY A 75 2.51 -6.25 3.68
CA GLY A 75 2.82 -7.17 2.59
C GLY A 75 1.57 -7.92 2.09
N VAL A 76 1.70 -8.58 0.94
CA VAL A 76 0.63 -9.42 0.36
C VAL A 76 0.28 -10.61 1.27
N ASP A 77 1.21 -11.04 2.11
CA ASP A 77 1.04 -12.03 3.17
C ASP A 77 0.27 -11.50 4.39
N GLY A 78 -0.11 -10.21 4.37
CA GLY A 78 -0.83 -9.53 5.43
C GLY A 78 0.04 -9.10 6.61
N LYS A 79 1.35 -9.35 6.58
CA LYS A 79 2.27 -9.00 7.66
C LYS A 79 2.87 -7.61 7.45
N PRO A 80 3.15 -6.85 8.52
CA PRO A 80 3.90 -5.61 8.39
C PRO A 80 5.34 -5.91 7.99
N LYS A 81 5.84 -5.12 7.05
CA LYS A 81 7.23 -5.09 6.59
C LYS A 81 7.74 -3.66 6.58
N VAL A 82 9.05 -3.51 6.51
CA VAL A 82 9.72 -2.22 6.54
C VAL A 82 10.66 -2.07 5.36
N ALA A 83 10.72 -0.87 4.79
CA ALA A 83 11.73 -0.47 3.81
C ALA A 83 12.32 0.90 4.20
N ALA A 84 13.64 1.05 4.15
CA ALA A 84 14.27 2.36 4.27
C ALA A 84 14.10 3.16 2.98
N ASP A 85 13.99 4.47 3.09
CA ASP A 85 14.12 5.44 2.00
C ASP A 85 15.39 5.26 1.14
N ALA A 86 16.49 4.82 1.75
CA ALA A 86 17.73 4.48 1.06
C ALA A 86 17.65 3.20 0.23
N TRP A 87 16.73 2.29 0.54
CA TRP A 87 16.58 1.01 -0.16
C TRP A 87 15.66 1.12 -1.38
N ILE A 88 14.87 2.19 -1.45
CA ILE A 88 13.80 2.36 -2.43
C ILE A 88 14.33 3.16 -3.61
N ARG A 89 14.14 2.62 -4.81
CA ARG A 89 14.40 3.33 -6.06
C ARG A 89 13.18 4.14 -6.49
N ASP A 90 12.01 3.49 -6.47
CA ASP A 90 10.76 4.08 -6.94
C ASP A 90 9.56 3.46 -6.21
N VAL A 91 8.48 4.23 -6.12
CA VAL A 91 7.19 3.79 -5.59
C VAL A 91 6.10 4.20 -6.57
N GLN A 92 5.41 3.20 -7.11
CA GLN A 92 4.30 3.42 -8.03
C GLN A 92 2.99 3.39 -7.25
N ILE A 93 2.33 4.54 -7.16
CA ILE A 93 1.01 4.63 -6.52
C ILE A 93 -0.02 3.96 -7.42
N ILE A 94 -0.74 2.99 -6.88
CA ILE A 94 -1.87 2.38 -7.57
C ILE A 94 -3.08 3.24 -7.24
N GLU A 95 -3.40 4.15 -8.15
CA GLU A 95 -4.60 4.97 -8.07
C GLU A 95 -5.83 4.06 -8.12
N ASN A 96 -6.61 4.03 -7.03
CA ASN A 96 -7.94 3.45 -7.03
C ASN A 96 -8.95 4.59 -7.16
N THR A 97 -9.65 4.65 -8.29
CA THR A 97 -10.75 5.59 -8.47
C THR A 97 -11.99 5.04 -7.78
N LYS A 98 -12.43 5.68 -6.69
CA LYS A 98 -13.72 5.39 -6.05
C LYS A 98 -14.78 6.28 -6.66
N VAL A 99 -15.83 5.68 -7.22
CA VAL A 99 -17.01 6.39 -7.72
C VAL A 99 -18.17 6.12 -6.77
N ARG A 100 -18.80 7.18 -6.26
CA ARG A 100 -20.07 7.09 -5.53
C ARG A 100 -21.19 7.55 -6.46
N PHE A 101 -22.20 6.71 -6.63
CA PHE A 101 -23.39 7.04 -7.38
C PHE A 101 -24.63 6.53 -6.62
N THR A 102 -25.75 7.19 -6.81
CA THR A 102 -27.04 6.81 -6.21
C THR A 102 -27.94 6.29 -7.31
N VAL A 103 -28.54 5.12 -7.09
CA VAL A 103 -29.56 4.55 -7.96
C VAL A 103 -30.81 4.31 -7.12
N THR A 104 -31.95 4.77 -7.62
CA THR A 104 -33.25 4.43 -7.05
C THR A 104 -33.67 3.09 -7.62
N LEU A 105 -33.93 2.12 -6.74
CA LEU A 105 -34.36 0.77 -7.07
C LEU A 105 -35.65 0.49 -6.31
N ASP A 106 -36.60 -0.19 -6.95
CA ASP A 106 -37.96 -0.32 -6.42
C ASP A 106 -38.12 -1.52 -5.47
N ASN A 107 -37.17 -2.47 -5.51
CA ASN A 107 -37.26 -3.71 -4.73
C ASN A 107 -35.88 -4.36 -4.50
N LYS A 108 -35.85 -5.38 -3.63
CA LYS A 108 -34.63 -6.13 -3.30
C LYS A 108 -34.06 -6.92 -4.48
N GLN A 109 -34.90 -7.37 -5.42
CA GLN A 109 -34.45 -8.15 -6.58
C GLN A 109 -33.56 -7.31 -7.50
N GLU A 110 -33.90 -6.05 -7.69
CA GLU A 110 -33.09 -5.11 -8.50
C GLU A 110 -31.72 -4.83 -7.89
N ILE A 111 -31.60 -4.84 -6.56
CA ILE A 111 -30.29 -4.72 -5.87
C ILE A 111 -29.41 -5.93 -6.23
N ASP A 112 -29.97 -7.14 -6.23
CA ASP A 112 -29.24 -8.36 -6.56
C ASP A 112 -28.89 -8.44 -8.05
N ASP A 113 -29.72 -7.89 -8.92
CA ASP A 113 -29.45 -7.79 -10.35
C ASP A 113 -28.34 -6.77 -10.63
N LEU A 114 -28.34 -5.63 -9.95
CA LEU A 114 -27.26 -4.64 -10.02
C LEU A 114 -25.92 -5.23 -9.54
N LYS A 115 -25.93 -5.96 -8.41
CA LYS A 115 -24.73 -6.68 -7.91
C LYS A 115 -24.20 -7.67 -8.94
N ARG A 116 -25.08 -8.46 -9.55
CA ARG A 116 -24.70 -9.43 -10.60
C ARG A 116 -24.14 -8.75 -11.84
N ALA A 117 -24.74 -7.65 -12.29
CA ALA A 117 -24.26 -6.88 -13.43
C ALA A 117 -22.86 -6.30 -13.18
N LEU A 118 -22.61 -5.77 -11.98
CA LEU A 118 -21.29 -5.26 -11.60
C LEU A 118 -20.24 -6.37 -11.54
N ALA A 119 -20.56 -7.51 -10.91
CA ALA A 119 -19.67 -8.66 -10.85
C ALA A 119 -19.36 -9.24 -12.24
N ALA A 120 -20.35 -9.32 -13.14
CA ALA A 120 -20.18 -9.79 -14.51
C ALA A 120 -19.20 -8.92 -15.32
N ASN A 121 -19.06 -7.64 -14.95
CA ASN A 121 -18.10 -6.70 -15.54
C ASN A 121 -16.76 -6.62 -14.76
N GLY A 122 -16.54 -7.50 -13.78
CA GLY A 122 -15.29 -7.59 -13.03
C GLY A 122 -15.20 -6.65 -11.82
N PHE A 123 -16.26 -5.91 -11.49
CA PHE A 123 -16.34 -5.07 -10.29
C PHE A 123 -16.75 -5.94 -9.09
N ASN A 124 -15.77 -6.58 -8.46
CA ASN A 124 -15.97 -7.49 -7.33
C ASN A 124 -15.82 -6.81 -5.95
N ASP A 125 -15.29 -5.59 -5.91
CA ASP A 125 -15.02 -4.80 -4.71
C ASP A 125 -15.93 -3.57 -4.70
N VAL A 126 -17.23 -3.79 -4.46
CA VAL A 126 -18.28 -2.76 -4.49
C VAL A 126 -18.96 -2.66 -3.13
N ASP A 127 -18.89 -1.49 -2.52
CA ASP A 127 -19.62 -1.15 -1.29
C ASP A 127 -21.02 -0.61 -1.63
N PHE A 128 -22.07 -1.21 -1.07
CA PHE A 128 -23.45 -0.75 -1.22
C PHE A 128 -23.94 -0.11 0.08
N GLU A 129 -24.39 1.14 0.00
CA GLU A 129 -25.11 1.83 1.07
C GLU A 129 -26.59 1.92 0.66
N ILE A 130 -27.47 1.22 1.38
CA ILE A 130 -28.92 1.30 1.15
C ILE A 130 -29.46 2.48 1.95
N VAL A 131 -29.80 3.56 1.24
CA VAL A 131 -30.49 4.70 1.84
C VAL A 131 -31.99 4.46 1.70
N GLU A 132 -32.66 4.10 2.80
CA GLU A 132 -34.13 4.02 2.81
C GLU A 132 -34.72 5.42 2.62
N SER A 133 -35.33 5.66 1.46
CA SER A 133 -36.18 6.84 1.25
C SER A 133 -37.48 6.60 2.00
N ILE A 134 -37.64 7.22 3.17
CA ILE A 134 -38.93 7.33 3.84
C ILE A 134 -39.77 8.27 2.97
N ALA A 135 -40.49 7.70 2.01
CA ALA A 135 -41.53 8.42 1.29
C ALA A 135 -42.61 8.78 2.31
N GLY A 136 -42.72 10.08 2.63
CA GLY A 136 -43.91 10.65 3.27
C GLY A 136 -45.07 10.72 2.29
#